data_AF-A0A842W0P2-F1
#
_entry.id   AF-A0A842W0P2-F1
#
_cell.length_a   1.000
_cell.length_b   1.000
_cell.length_c   1.000
_cell.angle_alpha   90.00
_cell.angle_beta   90.00
_cell.angle_gamma   90.00
#
_symmetry.space_group_name_H-M   'P 1'
#
loop_
_entity.id
_entity.type
_entity.pdbx_description
1 polymer ?
#
loop_
_entity_poly.entity_id
_entity_poly.type
_entity_poly.pdbx_seq_one_letter_code
_entity_poly.pdbx_strand_id
1 'polypeptide(L)'
;MPKGIVIIEFDEFEGGGVWFKYPDEFEVDDKYIQNLTISHNFISSILTNKDDTINILSFYNDEHKKIIALFLEMREDGQDYYEIIRQLDGLFLRDLAEEEIQQEIQNIYDLSCSIINVREQVMLKFANEISDLKGMEHDFTNRLEALLQLSRNTEIKILIALCLKEQQTINELYATKVKGKRTTFDNAIKRLIRKGLIKRYNNDTVRILF
;
A
#
# COMPACT_ATOMS: atom_id res chain seq x y z
N MET A 1 -2.27 -1.65 12.67
CA MET A 1 -3.68 -1.47 13.09
C MET A 1 -3.81 -0.67 14.39
N PRO A 2 -5.00 -0.21 14.80
CA PRO A 2 -5.26 0.29 16.15
C PRO A 2 -5.10 -0.82 17.19
N LYS A 3 -4.39 -0.53 18.28
CA LYS A 3 -4.23 -1.40 19.45
C LYS A 3 -5.27 -1.14 20.53
N GLY A 4 -5.78 0.08 20.59
CA GLY A 4 -6.79 0.49 21.54
C GLY A 4 -7.16 1.95 21.37
N ILE A 5 -8.32 2.32 21.91
CA ILE A 5 -8.77 3.68 22.10
C ILE A 5 -8.78 4.01 23.59
N VAL A 6 -8.35 5.21 23.93
CA VAL A 6 -8.44 5.78 25.27
C VAL A 6 -9.06 7.17 25.15
N ILE A 7 -10.07 7.42 25.97
CA ILE A 7 -10.65 8.74 26.15
C ILE A 7 -10.18 9.26 27.50
N ILE A 8 -9.53 10.41 27.48
CA ILE A 8 -9.00 11.07 28.66
C ILE A 8 -9.89 12.27 28.95
N GLU A 9 -10.42 12.34 30.16
CA GLU A 9 -11.15 13.51 30.64
C GLU A 9 -10.22 14.38 31.48
N PHE A 10 -10.28 15.69 31.27
CA PHE A 10 -9.45 16.62 32.00
C PHE A 10 -10.17 17.13 33.25
N ASP A 11 -9.60 16.86 34.42
CA ASP A 11 -9.95 17.45 35.70
C ASP A 11 -8.96 18.57 36.06
N GLU A 12 -9.47 19.73 36.47
CA GLU A 12 -8.68 20.90 36.86
C GLU A 12 -7.85 20.66 38.14
N PHE A 13 -8.18 19.65 38.95
CA PHE A 13 -7.50 19.30 40.20
C PHE A 13 -6.57 18.11 40.08
N GLU A 14 -6.96 17.07 39.33
CA GLU A 14 -6.21 15.80 39.23
C GLU A 14 -5.43 15.66 37.90
N GLY A 15 -5.70 16.52 36.91
CA GLY A 15 -5.15 16.42 35.56
C GLY A 15 -5.96 15.50 34.65
N GLY A 16 -5.32 14.87 33.67
CA GLY A 16 -5.99 13.96 32.74
C GLY A 16 -6.20 12.57 33.35
N GLY A 17 -7.46 12.12 33.44
CA GLY A 17 -7.85 10.78 33.87
C GLY A 17 -8.47 9.97 32.74
N VAL A 18 -8.34 8.64 32.77
CA VAL A 18 -8.99 7.76 31.78
C VAL A 18 -10.49 7.67 32.08
N TRP A 19 -11.30 8.26 31.20
CA TRP A 19 -12.77 8.16 31.25
C TRP A 19 -13.25 6.84 30.65
N PHE A 20 -12.65 6.44 29.52
CA PHE A 20 -13.02 5.23 28.83
C PHE A 20 -11.80 4.64 28.13
N LYS A 21 -11.74 3.31 28.04
CA LYS A 21 -10.75 2.60 27.25
C LYS A 21 -11.39 1.38 26.60
N TYR A 22 -10.90 1.03 25.42
CA TYR A 22 -11.30 -0.19 24.73
C TYR A 22 -10.19 -0.68 23.80
N PRO A 23 -9.93 -1.99 23.68
CA PRO A 23 -10.49 -3.08 24.48
C PRO A 23 -10.22 -2.97 25.99
N ASP A 24 -11.00 -3.68 26.83
CA ASP A 24 -10.87 -3.57 28.30
C ASP A 24 -9.49 -4.04 28.80
N GLU A 25 -8.92 -5.03 28.12
CA GLU A 25 -7.57 -5.56 28.34
C GLU A 25 -6.46 -4.61 27.88
N PHE A 26 -6.79 -3.53 27.15
CA PHE A 26 -5.79 -2.57 26.72
C PHE A 26 -5.21 -1.84 27.93
N GLU A 27 -3.91 -2.00 28.14
CA GLU A 27 -3.16 -1.31 29.20
C GLU A 27 -2.51 -0.06 28.63
N VAL A 28 -2.76 1.08 29.29
CA VAL A 28 -2.14 2.36 28.98
C VAL A 28 -1.32 2.80 30.19
N ASP A 29 -0.06 3.14 29.93
CA ASP A 29 0.84 3.67 30.94
C ASP A 29 0.51 5.15 31.21
N ASP A 30 0.44 5.54 32.49
CA ASP A 30 0.13 6.90 32.95
C ASP A 30 1.03 7.94 32.30
N LYS A 31 2.28 7.61 31.98
CA LYS A 31 3.20 8.53 31.29
C LYS A 31 2.64 9.00 29.94
N TYR A 32 1.89 8.16 29.24
CA TYR A 32 1.29 8.50 27.95
C TYR A 32 0.08 9.39 28.15
N ILE A 33 -0.74 9.13 29.17
CA ILE A 33 -1.86 10.01 29.56
C ILE A 33 -1.34 11.41 29.86
N GLN A 34 -0.34 11.52 30.74
CA GLN A 34 0.28 12.80 31.09
C GLN A 34 0.88 13.52 29.88
N ASN A 35 1.60 12.79 29.02
CA ASN A 35 2.19 13.36 27.81
C ASN A 35 1.11 13.93 26.87
N LEU A 36 0.03 13.19 26.63
CA LEU A 36 -1.08 13.64 25.79
C LEU A 36 -1.75 14.88 26.37
N THR A 37 -2.00 14.90 27.67
CA THR A 37 -2.57 16.04 28.38
C THR A 37 -1.70 17.30 28.25
N ILE A 38 -0.39 17.17 28.43
CA ILE A 38 0.56 18.29 28.27
C ILE A 38 0.62 18.74 26.81
N SER A 39 0.60 17.80 25.86
CA SER A 39 0.80 18.06 24.43
C SER A 39 -0.35 18.88 23.82
N HIS A 40 -1.60 18.63 24.23
CA HIS A 40 -2.76 19.27 23.60
C HIS A 40 -3.02 20.73 24.02
N ASN A 41 -2.31 21.24 25.04
CA ASN A 41 -2.29 22.65 25.48
C ASN A 41 -3.66 23.39 25.44
N PHE A 42 -4.75 22.67 25.72
CA PHE A 42 -6.13 23.18 25.77
C PHE A 42 -6.62 23.90 24.50
N ILE A 43 -6.14 23.48 23.33
CA ILE A 43 -6.63 24.00 22.04
C ILE A 43 -7.01 22.81 21.16
N SER A 44 -8.20 22.86 20.56
CA SER A 44 -8.68 21.80 19.67
C SER A 44 -7.67 21.52 18.56
N SER A 45 -7.09 20.33 18.60
CA SER A 45 -5.94 19.97 17.79
C SER A 45 -5.85 18.46 17.61
N ILE A 46 -5.43 18.04 16.41
CA ILE A 46 -5.01 16.67 16.14
C ILE A 46 -3.49 16.62 16.29
N LEU A 47 -2.99 15.66 17.07
CA LEU A 47 -1.57 15.40 17.25
C LEU A 47 -1.24 13.96 16.90
N THR A 48 -0.05 13.74 16.33
CA THR A 48 0.51 12.41 16.13
C THR A 48 1.81 12.33 16.92
N ASN A 49 1.81 11.50 17.98
CA ASN A 49 2.96 11.26 18.82
C ASN A 49 3.56 9.90 18.44
N LYS A 50 4.68 9.93 17.71
CA LYS A 50 5.38 8.73 17.25
C LYS A 50 6.84 8.76 17.70
N ASP A 51 7.23 7.76 18.48
CA ASP A 51 8.63 7.50 18.86
C ASP A 51 9.03 6.06 18.48
N ASP A 52 10.08 5.49 19.10
CA ASP A 52 10.52 4.12 18.84
C ASP A 52 9.65 3.04 19.50
N THR A 53 8.81 3.43 20.45
CA THR A 53 8.03 2.54 21.32
C THR A 53 6.53 2.74 21.19
N ILE A 54 6.10 3.93 20.76
CA ILE A 54 4.69 4.28 20.66
C ILE A 54 4.35 5.05 19.39
N ASN A 55 3.11 4.87 18.94
CA ASN A 55 2.49 5.60 17.85
C ASN A 55 1.05 5.90 18.29
N ILE A 56 0.78 7.15 18.67
CA ILE A 56 -0.56 7.60 19.07
C ILE A 56 -1.03 8.68 18.12
N LEU A 57 -2.27 8.55 17.67
CA LEU A 57 -3.02 9.64 17.09
C LEU A 57 -4.00 10.14 18.15
N SER A 58 -4.05 11.45 18.40
CA SER A 58 -4.96 12.01 19.40
C SER A 58 -5.62 13.30 18.95
N PHE A 59 -6.80 13.57 19.50
CA PHE A 59 -7.55 14.80 19.31
C PHE A 59 -8.06 15.33 20.63
N TYR A 60 -7.85 16.61 20.88
CA TYR A 60 -8.46 17.29 22.01
C TYR A 60 -9.73 18.02 21.56
N ASN A 61 -10.84 17.73 22.23
CA ASN A 61 -12.09 18.45 22.13
C ASN A 61 -12.18 19.45 23.30
N ASP A 62 -12.07 20.74 22.98
CA ASP A 62 -12.11 21.81 23.97
C ASP A 62 -13.49 22.01 24.62
N GLU A 63 -14.57 21.79 23.87
CA GLU A 63 -15.94 21.96 24.35
C GLU A 63 -16.29 20.96 25.46
N HIS A 64 -15.84 19.71 25.29
CA HIS A 64 -16.09 18.64 26.26
C HIS A 64 -14.89 18.37 27.18
N LYS A 65 -13.78 19.10 27.03
CA LYS A 65 -12.52 18.89 27.76
C LYS A 65 -12.04 17.43 27.74
N LYS A 66 -12.16 16.76 26.58
CA LYS A 66 -11.79 15.35 26.40
C LYS A 66 -10.70 15.19 25.34
N ILE A 67 -9.75 14.28 25.58
CA ILE A 67 -8.78 13.83 24.59
C ILE A 67 -9.19 12.44 24.11
N ILE A 68 -9.37 12.29 22.81
CA ILE A 68 -9.59 11.02 22.14
C ILE A 68 -8.24 10.54 21.63
N ALA A 69 -7.75 9.41 22.10
CA ALA A 69 -6.45 8.86 21.72
C ALA A 69 -6.58 7.45 21.13
N LEU A 70 -6.17 7.30 19.88
CA LEU A 70 -5.99 6.01 19.21
C LEU A 70 -4.53 5.58 19.32
N PHE A 71 -4.29 4.48 20.01
CA PHE A 71 -2.99 3.82 20.06
C PHE A 71 -2.86 2.92 18.84
N LEU A 72 -1.82 3.12 18.04
CA LEU A 72 -1.60 2.44 16.77
C LEU A 72 -0.37 1.54 16.85
N GLU A 73 -0.28 0.59 15.94
CA GLU A 73 0.97 -0.12 15.67
C GLU A 73 2.02 0.81 15.05
N MET A 74 3.30 0.51 15.30
CA MET A 74 4.43 1.39 14.91
C MET A 74 4.54 1.60 13.40
N ARG A 75 4.05 0.63 12.61
CA ARG A 75 4.10 0.65 11.14
C ARG A 75 2.96 1.43 10.52
N GLU A 76 1.95 1.80 11.30
CA GLU A 76 0.81 2.56 10.82
C GLU A 76 1.17 4.04 10.60
N ASP A 77 0.49 4.63 9.64
CA ASP A 77 0.45 6.08 9.44
C ASP A 77 -0.77 6.65 10.17
N GLY A 78 -0.56 7.58 11.09
CA GLY A 78 -1.64 8.22 11.83
C GLY A 78 -2.66 8.92 10.92
N GLN A 79 -2.23 9.40 9.74
CA GLN A 79 -3.12 10.08 8.80
C GLN A 79 -4.29 9.21 8.32
N ASP A 80 -4.06 7.90 8.18
CA ASP A 80 -5.09 6.94 7.75
C ASP A 80 -6.26 6.84 8.75
N TYR A 81 -6.06 7.31 9.99
CA TYR A 81 -7.00 7.20 11.10
C TYR A 81 -7.68 8.53 11.47
N TYR A 82 -7.40 9.61 10.74
CA TYR A 82 -7.96 10.94 11.04
C TYR A 82 -9.49 10.94 10.98
N GLU A 83 -10.05 10.24 10.01
CA GLU A 83 -11.50 10.16 9.84
C GLU A 83 -12.16 9.41 11.01
N ILE A 84 -11.51 8.37 11.53
CA ILE A 84 -11.99 7.62 12.70
C ILE A 84 -12.03 8.53 13.93
N ILE A 85 -10.96 9.30 14.18
CA ILE A 85 -10.95 10.28 15.28
C ILE A 85 -12.05 11.33 15.14
N ARG A 86 -12.29 11.84 13.93
CA ARG A 86 -13.37 12.82 13.70
C ARG A 86 -14.75 12.24 13.93
N GLN A 87 -14.96 10.97 13.56
CA GLN A 87 -16.22 10.28 13.82
C GLN A 87 -16.44 10.10 15.32
N LEU A 88 -15.39 9.71 16.07
CA LEU A 88 -15.42 9.59 17.52
C LEU A 88 -15.70 10.94 18.19
N ASP A 89 -15.05 12.01 17.73
CA ASP A 89 -15.30 13.37 18.21
C ASP A 89 -16.75 13.80 17.99
N GLY A 90 -17.29 13.51 16.80
CA GLY A 90 -18.67 13.79 16.46
C GLY A 90 -19.71 13.02 17.29
N LEU A 91 -19.32 12.04 18.12
CA LEU A 91 -20.21 11.41 19.10
C LEU A 91 -20.49 12.32 20.29
N PHE A 92 -19.49 13.07 20.76
CA PHE A 92 -19.63 13.96 21.91
C PHE A 92 -20.51 15.18 21.61
N LEU A 93 -20.61 15.57 20.33
CA LEU A 93 -21.52 16.62 19.86
C LEU A 93 -22.99 16.18 19.80
N ARG A 94 -23.30 14.90 20.04
CA ARG A 94 -24.66 14.37 20.02
C ARG A 94 -25.21 14.34 21.45
N ASP A 95 -26.50 14.63 21.60
CA ASP A 95 -27.21 14.54 22.87
C ASP A 95 -27.53 13.06 23.19
N LEU A 96 -26.49 12.28 23.45
CA LEU A 96 -26.54 10.85 23.75
C LEU A 96 -26.23 10.60 25.23
N ALA A 97 -26.79 9.53 25.79
CA ALA A 97 -26.41 9.06 27.11
C ALA A 97 -24.97 8.53 27.10
N GLU A 98 -24.31 8.55 28.27
CA GLU A 98 -22.93 8.10 28.43
C GLU A 98 -22.73 6.65 27.97
N GLU A 99 -23.64 5.74 28.33
CA GLU A 99 -23.58 4.34 27.92
C GLU A 99 -23.71 4.18 26.39
N GLU A 100 -24.51 5.03 25.75
CA GLU A 100 -24.67 5.04 24.29
C GLU A 100 -23.38 5.52 23.60
N ILE A 101 -22.73 6.56 24.14
CA ILE A 101 -21.45 7.06 23.61
C ILE A 101 -20.38 5.96 23.71
N GLN A 102 -20.28 5.29 24.87
CA GLN A 102 -19.32 4.20 25.06
C GLN A 102 -19.56 3.05 24.08
N GLN A 103 -20.82 2.65 23.88
CA GLN A 103 -21.16 1.60 22.92
C GLN A 103 -20.82 1.98 21.47
N GLU A 104 -21.11 3.23 21.08
CA GLU A 104 -20.79 3.72 19.74
C GLU A 104 -19.27 3.82 19.50
N ILE A 105 -18.50 4.21 20.52
CA ILE A 105 -17.03 4.19 20.46
C ILE A 105 -16.53 2.78 20.16
N GLN A 106 -17.03 1.76 20.86
CA GLN A 106 -16.68 0.36 20.62
C GLN A 106 -17.03 -0.07 19.20
N ASN A 107 -18.26 0.24 18.75
CA ASN A 107 -18.73 -0.10 17.41
C ASN A 107 -17.82 0.49 16.31
N ILE A 108 -17.45 1.78 16.45
CA ILE A 108 -16.56 2.45 15.50
C ILE A 108 -15.17 1.79 15.50
N TYR A 109 -14.63 1.49 16.68
CA TYR A 109 -13.33 0.84 16.81
C TYR A 109 -13.33 -0.56 16.17
N ASP A 110 -14.32 -1.39 16.47
CA ASP A 110 -14.41 -2.77 15.95
C ASP A 110 -14.61 -2.79 14.43
N LEU A 111 -15.48 -1.90 13.92
CA LEU A 111 -15.68 -1.75 12.49
C LEU A 111 -14.39 -1.32 11.79
N SER A 112 -13.66 -0.37 12.37
CA SER A 112 -12.38 0.10 11.85
C SER A 112 -11.36 -1.04 11.78
N CYS A 113 -11.24 -1.83 12.84
CA CYS A 113 -10.36 -3.01 12.87
C CYS A 113 -10.76 -4.05 11.82
N SER A 114 -12.05 -4.31 11.65
CA SER A 114 -12.57 -5.26 10.65
C SER A 114 -12.25 -4.82 9.21
N ILE A 115 -12.49 -3.56 8.87
CA ILE A 115 -12.19 -3.00 7.55
C ILE A 115 -10.70 -3.13 7.23
N ILE A 116 -9.83 -2.85 8.21
CA ILE A 116 -8.37 -2.94 8.03
C ILE A 116 -7.96 -4.40 7.81
N ASN A 117 -8.50 -5.34 8.60
CA ASN A 117 -8.25 -6.77 8.41
C ASN A 117 -8.63 -7.25 7.00
N VAL A 118 -9.79 -6.83 6.50
CA VAL A 118 -10.23 -7.17 5.14
C VAL A 118 -9.27 -6.58 4.10
N ARG A 119 -8.83 -5.32 4.27
CA ARG A 119 -7.86 -4.68 3.38
C ARG A 119 -6.54 -5.47 3.35
N GLU A 120 -6.03 -5.89 4.50
CA GLU A 120 -4.81 -6.69 4.57
C GLU A 120 -4.94 -8.04 3.87
N GLN A 121 -6.06 -8.75 4.06
CA GLN A 121 -6.32 -10.01 3.38
C GLN A 121 -6.37 -9.85 1.85
N VAL A 122 -7.00 -8.77 1.38
CA VAL A 122 -7.06 -8.45 -0.05
C VAL A 122 -5.66 -8.13 -0.59
N MET A 123 -4.85 -7.35 0.15
CA MET A 123 -3.48 -7.03 -0.25
C MET A 123 -2.58 -8.27 -0.30
N LEU A 124 -2.71 -9.19 0.67
CA LEU A 124 -2.01 -10.48 0.67
C LEU A 124 -2.41 -11.33 -0.54
N LYS A 125 -3.70 -11.37 -0.88
CA LYS A 125 -4.17 -12.07 -2.06
C LYS A 125 -3.55 -11.50 -3.34
N PHE A 126 -3.54 -10.17 -3.49
CA PHE A 126 -2.88 -9.53 -4.63
C PHE A 126 -1.37 -9.79 -4.67
N ALA A 127 -0.69 -9.78 -3.52
CA ALA A 127 0.73 -10.07 -3.44
C ALA A 127 1.03 -11.51 -3.92
N ASN A 128 0.21 -12.48 -3.53
CA ASN A 128 0.32 -13.86 -3.98
C ASN A 128 0.04 -13.99 -5.49
N GLU A 129 -1.03 -13.37 -6.00
CA GLU A 129 -1.34 -13.38 -7.43
C GLU A 129 -0.20 -12.75 -8.27
N ILE A 130 0.39 -11.65 -7.80
CA ILE A 130 1.57 -11.04 -8.45
C ILE A 130 2.77 -12.00 -8.41
N SER A 131 2.98 -12.71 -7.30
CA SER A 131 4.06 -13.68 -7.19
C SER A 131 3.89 -14.82 -8.18
N ASP A 132 2.68 -15.36 -8.29
CA ASP A 132 2.33 -16.42 -9.24
C ASP A 132 2.51 -15.94 -10.69
N LEU A 133 2.03 -14.75 -11.01
CA LEU A 133 2.20 -14.15 -12.35
C LEU A 133 3.68 -13.94 -12.69
N LYS A 134 4.51 -13.50 -11.74
CA LYS A 134 5.97 -13.38 -11.92
C LYS A 134 6.63 -14.74 -12.12
N GLY A 135 6.17 -15.77 -11.39
CA GLY A 135 6.61 -17.15 -11.58
C GLY A 135 6.30 -17.64 -13.00
N MET A 136 5.06 -17.42 -13.46
CA MET A 136 4.65 -17.73 -14.83
C MET A 136 5.46 -16.96 -15.87
N GLU A 137 5.66 -15.66 -15.68
CA GLU A 137 6.49 -14.83 -16.55
C GLU A 137 7.90 -15.41 -16.67
N HIS A 138 8.53 -15.74 -15.53
CA HIS A 138 9.86 -16.33 -15.50
C HIS A 138 9.92 -17.67 -16.26
N ASP A 139 8.94 -18.54 -16.07
CA ASP A 139 8.84 -19.81 -16.79
C ASP A 139 8.67 -19.61 -18.30
N PHE A 140 7.84 -18.65 -18.72
CA PHE A 140 7.68 -18.30 -20.13
C PHE A 140 8.97 -17.73 -20.72
N THR A 141 9.65 -16.83 -20.00
CA THR A 141 10.95 -16.29 -20.39
C THR A 141 11.95 -17.42 -20.63
N ASN A 142 12.10 -18.34 -19.67
CA ASN A 142 13.03 -19.47 -19.77
C ASN A 142 12.72 -20.37 -20.98
N ARG A 143 11.44 -20.67 -21.23
CA ARG A 143 11.00 -21.47 -22.40
C ARG A 143 11.31 -20.76 -23.71
N LEU A 144 11.03 -19.46 -23.80
CA LEU A 144 11.33 -18.65 -24.98
C LEU A 144 12.83 -18.56 -25.24
N GLU A 145 13.65 -18.40 -24.19
CA GLU A 145 15.11 -18.43 -24.33
C GLU A 145 15.63 -19.78 -24.82
N ALA A 146 15.09 -20.90 -24.32
CA ALA A 146 15.43 -22.23 -24.83
C ALA A 146 15.06 -22.39 -26.32
N LEU A 147 13.86 -21.95 -26.72
CA LEU A 147 13.42 -21.98 -28.12
C LEU A 147 14.31 -21.11 -29.02
N LEU A 148 14.78 -19.97 -28.52
CA LEU A 148 15.67 -19.08 -29.25
C LEU A 148 17.01 -19.75 -29.58
N GLN A 149 17.56 -20.53 -28.64
CA GLN A 149 18.80 -21.29 -28.84
C GLN A 149 18.62 -22.44 -29.83
N LEU A 150 17.48 -23.14 -29.76
CA LEU A 150 17.18 -24.29 -30.62
C LEU A 150 16.75 -23.90 -32.04
N SER A 151 16.17 -22.72 -32.23
CA SER A 151 15.68 -22.27 -33.52
C SER A 151 16.83 -22.10 -34.53
N ARG A 152 16.60 -22.52 -35.77
CA ARG A 152 17.52 -22.30 -36.90
C ARG A 152 17.06 -21.19 -37.83
N ASN A 153 15.80 -20.77 -37.73
CA ASN A 153 15.19 -19.78 -38.61
C ASN A 153 15.36 -18.36 -38.04
N THR A 154 16.03 -17.49 -38.78
CA THR A 154 16.28 -16.08 -38.43
C THR A 154 15.00 -15.29 -38.14
N GLU A 155 13.90 -15.52 -38.87
CA GLU A 155 12.61 -14.84 -38.62
C GLU A 155 12.02 -15.24 -37.27
N ILE A 156 12.07 -16.54 -36.95
CA ILE A 156 11.58 -17.07 -35.66
C ILE A 156 12.45 -16.52 -34.51
N LYS A 157 13.77 -16.46 -34.69
CA LYS A 157 14.67 -15.88 -33.67
C LYS A 157 14.37 -14.41 -33.39
N ILE A 158 14.11 -13.63 -34.44
CA ILE A 158 13.72 -12.22 -34.30
C ILE A 158 12.42 -12.10 -33.52
N LEU A 159 11.39 -12.89 -33.86
CA LEU A 159 10.10 -12.83 -33.19
C LEU A 159 10.21 -13.23 -31.70
N ILE A 160 10.91 -14.33 -31.39
CA ILE A 160 11.12 -14.76 -30.00
C ILE A 160 11.90 -13.71 -29.21
N ALA A 161 12.94 -13.12 -29.79
CA ALA A 161 13.70 -12.06 -29.12
C ALA A 161 12.84 -10.82 -28.82
N LEU A 162 11.93 -10.46 -29.73
CA LEU A 162 10.98 -9.37 -29.50
C LEU A 162 9.85 -9.74 -28.52
N CYS A 163 9.49 -11.02 -28.37
CA CYS A 163 8.62 -11.47 -27.28
C CYS A 163 9.30 -11.38 -25.91
N LEU A 164 10.62 -11.60 -25.85
CA LEU A 164 11.41 -11.47 -24.62
C LEU A 164 11.65 -10.00 -24.24
N LYS A 165 11.76 -9.12 -25.23
CA LYS A 165 11.91 -7.69 -25.03
C LYS A 165 11.12 -6.96 -26.11
N GLU A 166 9.96 -6.45 -25.71
CA GLU A 166 8.92 -5.92 -26.60
C GLU A 166 9.45 -4.94 -27.65
N GLN A 167 10.43 -4.10 -27.27
CA GLN A 167 11.05 -3.12 -28.13
C GLN A 167 12.58 -3.19 -28.06
N GLN A 168 13.23 -3.30 -29.23
CA GLN A 168 14.68 -3.32 -29.35
C GLN A 168 15.17 -2.54 -30.56
N THR A 169 16.39 -2.00 -30.46
CA THR A 169 17.08 -1.50 -31.65
C THR A 169 17.51 -2.67 -32.54
N ILE A 170 17.56 -2.45 -33.85
CA ILE A 170 17.99 -3.44 -34.85
C ILE A 170 19.41 -3.92 -34.54
N ASN A 171 20.26 -3.04 -34.02
CA ASN A 171 21.63 -3.37 -33.64
C ASN A 171 21.70 -4.21 -32.34
N GLU A 172 20.91 -3.89 -31.31
CA GLU A 172 20.79 -4.74 -30.11
C GLU A 172 20.32 -6.15 -30.48
N LEU A 173 19.25 -6.22 -31.28
CA LEU A 173 18.62 -7.47 -31.70
C LEU A 173 19.59 -8.35 -32.50
N TYR A 174 20.38 -7.75 -33.40
CA TYR A 174 21.42 -8.45 -34.15
C TYR A 174 22.56 -8.93 -33.26
N ALA A 175 23.07 -8.07 -32.36
CA ALA A 175 24.26 -8.33 -31.56
C ALA A 175 24.06 -9.45 -30.52
N THR A 176 22.89 -9.50 -29.90
CA THR A 176 22.68 -10.32 -28.70
C THR A 176 22.07 -11.69 -28.97
N LYS A 177 21.24 -11.85 -30.02
CA LYS A 177 20.34 -13.02 -30.09
C LYS A 177 20.26 -13.75 -31.46
N VAL A 178 20.74 -13.17 -32.57
CA VAL A 178 20.50 -13.72 -33.94
C VAL A 178 21.79 -13.99 -34.77
N LYS A 179 22.98 -13.96 -34.16
CA LYS A 179 24.31 -14.12 -34.81
C LYS A 179 24.30 -14.94 -36.11
N GLY A 180 24.70 -14.30 -37.23
CA GLY A 180 24.68 -14.84 -38.59
C GLY A 180 25.10 -13.79 -39.62
N LYS A 181 24.84 -14.01 -40.93
CA LYS A 181 25.12 -12.99 -41.97
C LYS A 181 24.14 -11.81 -41.83
N ARG A 182 24.66 -10.59 -41.71
CA ARG A 182 23.85 -9.36 -41.56
C ARG A 182 22.79 -9.19 -42.66
N THR A 183 23.14 -9.53 -43.91
CA THR A 183 22.21 -9.49 -45.05
C THR A 183 21.01 -10.42 -44.88
N THR A 184 21.18 -11.60 -44.28
CA THR A 184 20.08 -12.52 -43.99
C THR A 184 19.16 -11.96 -42.90
N PHE A 185 19.74 -11.32 -41.88
CA PHE A 185 18.99 -10.67 -40.81
C PHE A 185 18.16 -9.47 -41.32
N ASP A 186 18.78 -8.57 -42.09
CA ASP A 186 18.08 -7.40 -42.63
C ASP A 186 16.94 -7.81 -43.58
N ASN A 187 17.14 -8.87 -44.38
CA ASN A 187 16.10 -9.43 -45.23
C ASN A 187 14.95 -10.05 -44.40
N ALA A 188 15.25 -10.74 -43.30
CA ALA A 188 14.25 -11.29 -42.40
C ALA A 188 13.40 -10.17 -41.77
N ILE A 189 14.03 -9.09 -41.28
CA ILE A 189 13.34 -7.90 -40.76
C ILE A 189 12.39 -7.31 -41.81
N LYS A 190 12.86 -7.09 -43.05
CA LYS A 190 12.02 -6.56 -44.13
C LYS A 190 10.80 -7.47 -44.41
N ARG A 191 10.99 -8.79 -44.39
CA ARG A 191 9.89 -9.75 -44.60
C ARG A 191 8.89 -9.73 -43.44
N LEU A 192 9.36 -9.68 -42.19
CA LEU A 192 8.49 -9.60 -41.02
C LEU A 192 7.68 -8.30 -40.98
N ILE A 193 8.28 -7.16 -41.38
CA ILE A 193 7.56 -5.89 -41.56
C ILE A 193 6.52 -6.03 -42.67
N ARG A 194 6.88 -6.59 -43.83
CA ARG A 194 5.93 -6.78 -44.95
C ARG A 194 4.76 -7.70 -44.59
N LYS A 195 5.01 -8.71 -43.74
CA LYS A 195 3.98 -9.62 -43.21
C LYS A 195 3.12 -8.98 -42.10
N GLY A 196 3.43 -7.76 -41.67
CA GLY A 196 2.72 -7.07 -40.58
C GLY A 196 2.95 -7.68 -39.21
N LEU A 197 4.04 -8.43 -39.01
CA LEU A 197 4.32 -9.11 -37.74
C LEU A 197 5.12 -8.24 -36.76
N ILE A 198 5.88 -7.28 -37.30
CA ILE A 198 6.66 -6.30 -36.52
C ILE A 198 6.50 -4.93 -37.17
N LYS A 199 6.58 -3.87 -36.35
CA LYS A 199 6.54 -2.47 -36.82
C LYS A 199 7.84 -1.77 -36.50
N ARG A 200 8.30 -0.95 -37.45
CA ARG A 200 9.39 -0.02 -37.24
C ARG A 200 8.81 1.30 -36.74
N TYR A 201 9.23 1.73 -35.56
CA TYR A 201 8.74 2.98 -34.94
C TYR A 201 9.64 4.16 -35.31
N ASN A 202 10.96 3.96 -35.30
CA ASN A 202 11.99 4.94 -35.71
C ASN A 202 13.02 4.29 -36.64
N ASN A 203 13.98 5.05 -37.18
CA ASN A 203 15.00 4.55 -38.11
C ASN A 203 15.74 3.30 -37.61
N ASP A 204 15.84 3.06 -36.30
CA ASP A 204 16.60 1.91 -35.78
C ASP A 204 15.84 1.01 -34.81
N THR A 205 14.55 1.23 -34.55
CA THR A 205 13.81 0.50 -33.50
C THR A 205 12.63 -0.29 -34.06
N VAL A 206 12.52 -1.55 -33.64
CA VAL A 206 11.44 -2.46 -34.01
C VAL A 206 10.70 -2.99 -32.78
N ARG A 207 9.39 -3.21 -32.93
CA ARG A 207 8.49 -3.76 -31.91
C ARG A 207 7.60 -4.84 -32.54
N ILE A 208 7.22 -5.85 -31.77
CA ILE A 208 6.22 -6.85 -32.17
C ILE A 208 4.81 -6.22 -32.18
N LEU A 209 3.91 -6.69 -33.05
CA LEU A 209 2.59 -6.08 -33.27
C LEU A 209 1.40 -6.82 -32.63
N PHE A 210 1.65 -7.91 -31.90
CA PHE A 210 0.62 -8.70 -31.23
C PHE A 210 0.78 -8.65 -29.72
#